data_AF-A0A177LND5-F1
#
_entry.id   AF-A0A177LND5-F1
#
_cell.length_a   1.000
_cell.length_b   1.000
_cell.length_c   1.000
_cell.angle_alpha   90.00
_cell.angle_beta   90.00
_cell.angle_gamma   90.00
#
_symmetry.space_group_name_H-M   'P 1'
#
loop_
_entity.id
_entity.type
_entity.pdbx_description
1 polymer ?
#
loop_
_entity_poly.entity_id
_entity_poly.type
_entity_poly.pdbx_seq_one_letter_code
_entity_poly.pdbx_strand_id
1 'polypeptide(L)'
;MHGAYNQPLKSGNYQGMKNLIFKFWIANVLIAFVLFVVYRLGISESESENDTFFKTLLYILDILLSLGYSLIYLIGMLICSLLLFLNLINKIRNNYYFSMLTFLLIPIAGIIYTVWIMLMIGNSSDNDSPDFVRIFLTFLVVYLISNLTQFLIFRKKITTNFPDSESRRNML
;
A
#
# COMPACT_ATOMS: atom_id res chain seq x y z
N MET A 1 -19.57 13.25 -30.86
CA MET A 1 -20.06 12.51 -29.68
C MET A 1 -19.15 12.79 -28.49
N HIS A 2 -19.43 13.85 -27.72
CA HIS A 2 -18.56 14.32 -26.62
C HIS A 2 -19.44 14.98 -25.53
N GLY A 3 -20.23 14.18 -24.81
CA GLY A 3 -21.23 14.75 -23.89
C GLY A 3 -21.64 13.94 -22.67
N ALA A 4 -21.14 12.71 -22.47
CA ALA A 4 -21.62 11.85 -21.37
C ALA A 4 -20.65 11.74 -20.18
N TYR A 5 -19.37 12.13 -20.32
CA TYR A 5 -18.33 11.88 -19.32
C TYR A 5 -18.45 12.71 -18.02
N ASN A 6 -19.35 13.69 -17.98
CA ASN A 6 -19.38 14.73 -16.94
C ASN A 6 -20.62 14.73 -16.07
N GLN A 7 -21.44 13.67 -16.08
CA GLN A 7 -22.58 13.66 -15.15
C GLN A 7 -22.09 13.38 -13.72
N PRO A 8 -22.26 14.33 -12.78
CA PRO A 8 -21.94 14.08 -11.39
C PRO A 8 -22.89 13.01 -10.83
N LEU A 9 -22.38 12.17 -9.92
CA LEU A 9 -23.23 11.24 -9.19
C LEU A 9 -24.32 12.04 -8.46
N LYS A 10 -25.59 11.58 -8.51
CA LYS A 10 -26.67 12.13 -7.68
C LYS A 10 -26.22 12.17 -6.21
N SER A 11 -26.58 13.20 -5.44
CA SER A 11 -25.99 13.45 -4.11
C SER A 11 -26.09 12.26 -3.14
N GLY A 12 -27.16 11.47 -3.19
CA GLY A 12 -27.29 10.22 -2.44
C GLY A 12 -26.27 9.13 -2.82
N ASN A 13 -25.94 9.01 -4.11
CA ASN A 13 -24.91 8.08 -4.60
C ASN A 13 -23.50 8.57 -4.26
N TYR A 14 -23.29 9.88 -4.18
CA TYR A 14 -22.00 10.47 -3.79
C TYR A 14 -21.65 10.15 -2.33
N GLN A 15 -22.62 10.24 -1.42
CA GLN A 15 -22.45 9.85 -0.02
C GLN A 15 -22.11 8.35 0.11
N GLY A 16 -22.79 7.49 -0.67
CA GLY A 16 -22.51 6.05 -0.72
C GLY A 16 -21.11 5.73 -1.25
N MET A 17 -20.67 6.43 -2.30
CA MET A 17 -19.33 6.27 -2.88
C MET A 17 -18.23 6.68 -1.89
N LYS A 18 -18.42 7.81 -1.18
CA LYS A 18 -17.51 8.25 -0.12
C LYS A 18 -17.36 7.19 0.97
N ASN A 19 -18.47 6.65 1.47
CA ASN A 19 -18.45 5.59 2.48
C ASN A 19 -17.76 4.32 1.98
N LEU A 20 -17.93 3.98 0.71
CA LEU A 20 -17.28 2.83 0.11
C LEU A 20 -15.75 3.03 0.03
N ILE A 21 -15.28 4.16 -0.52
CA ILE A 21 -13.85 4.47 -0.60
C ILE A 21 -13.22 4.54 0.80
N PHE A 22 -13.92 5.15 1.76
CA PHE A 22 -13.44 5.23 3.14
C PHE A 22 -13.27 3.84 3.79
N LYS A 23 -14.18 2.89 3.52
CA LYS A 23 -14.03 1.50 3.98
C LYS A 23 -12.79 0.82 3.39
N PHE A 24 -12.51 1.03 2.10
CA PHE A 24 -11.30 0.49 1.47
C PHE A 24 -10.04 1.16 2.00
N TRP A 25 -10.09 2.46 2.26
CA TRP A 25 -8.99 3.19 2.90
C TRP A 25 -8.66 2.62 4.29
N ILE A 26 -9.65 2.44 5.16
CA ILE A 26 -9.44 1.81 6.49
C ILE A 26 -8.84 0.41 6.34
N ALA A 27 -9.38 -0.40 5.42
CA ALA A 27 -8.87 -1.75 5.20
C ALA A 27 -7.41 -1.74 4.73
N ASN A 28 -7.04 -0.81 3.83
CA ASN A 28 -5.66 -0.65 3.40
C ASN A 28 -4.73 -0.25 4.54
N VAL A 29 -5.13 0.73 5.36
CA VAL A 29 -4.39 1.15 6.56
C VAL A 29 -4.21 0.00 7.55
N LEU A 30 -5.24 -0.83 7.74
CA LEU A 30 -5.18 -1.97 8.66
C LEU A 30 -4.24 -3.06 8.13
N ILE A 31 -4.26 -3.37 6.83
CA ILE A 31 -3.31 -4.31 6.20
C ILE A 31 -1.88 -3.79 6.35
N ALA A 32 -1.65 -2.52 6.04
CA ALA A 32 -0.37 -1.85 6.23
C ALA A 32 0.13 -1.96 7.68
N PHE A 33 -0.76 -1.72 8.65
CA PHE A 33 -0.43 -1.84 10.08
C PHE A 33 -0.12 -3.29 10.49
N VAL A 34 -0.89 -4.27 10.03
CA VAL A 34 -0.63 -5.68 10.33
C VAL A 34 0.70 -6.13 9.75
N LEU A 35 0.98 -5.81 8.48
CA LEU A 35 2.27 -6.11 7.86
C LEU A 35 3.43 -5.48 8.62
N PHE A 36 3.24 -4.25 9.09
CA PHE A 36 4.21 -3.54 9.92
C PHE A 36 4.50 -4.27 11.25
N VAL A 37 3.46 -4.69 11.98
CA VAL A 37 3.61 -5.42 13.25
C VAL A 37 4.31 -6.76 13.03
N VAL A 38 3.89 -7.53 12.01
CA VAL A 38 4.48 -8.84 11.70
C VAL A 38 5.95 -8.71 11.27
N TYR A 39 6.28 -7.71 10.44
CA TYR A 39 7.66 -7.39 10.08
C TYR A 39 8.50 -7.10 11.33
N ARG A 40 7.96 -6.35 12.29
CA ARG A 40 8.70 -6.00 13.50
C ARG A 40 8.92 -7.19 14.42
N LEU A 41 7.92 -8.06 14.56
CA LEU A 41 8.06 -9.30 15.34
C LEU A 41 9.12 -10.23 14.73
N GLY A 42 9.17 -10.35 13.40
CA GLY A 42 10.17 -11.16 12.71
C GLY A 42 11.62 -10.71 12.90
N ILE A 43 11.86 -9.41 13.13
CA ILE A 43 13.20 -8.87 13.42
C ILE A 43 13.53 -9.00 14.92
N SER A 44 12.52 -9.01 15.79
CA SER A 44 12.74 -9.09 17.24
C SER A 44 13.20 -10.47 17.73
N GLU A 45 13.04 -11.52 16.94
CA GLU A 45 13.44 -12.89 17.29
C GLU A 45 14.88 -13.24 16.90
N SER A 46 15.60 -12.37 16.16
CA SER A 46 16.91 -12.70 15.58
C SER A 46 18.15 -12.28 16.39
N GLU A 47 18.03 -11.71 17.59
CA GLU A 47 19.21 -11.32 18.39
C GLU A 47 19.09 -11.75 19.86
N SER A 48 19.68 -12.90 20.18
CA SER A 48 20.01 -13.29 21.55
C SER A 48 21.47 -13.69 21.64
N GLU A 49 22.35 -12.82 22.16
CA GLU A 49 23.59 -13.24 22.84
C GLU A 49 24.25 -12.12 23.67
N ASN A 50 24.27 -12.36 24.99
CA ASN A 50 25.10 -11.86 26.10
C ASN A 50 25.85 -10.49 26.05
N ASP A 51 25.41 -9.64 27.00
CA ASP A 51 26.13 -8.84 28.01
C ASP A 51 27.26 -7.86 27.64
N THR A 52 26.88 -6.57 27.56
CA THR A 52 27.58 -5.38 28.12
C THR A 52 26.58 -4.21 28.13
N PHE A 53 26.52 -3.38 29.18
CA PHE A 53 25.58 -2.24 29.30
C PHE A 53 25.58 -1.30 28.08
N PHE A 54 26.74 -1.12 27.45
CA PHE A 54 26.91 -0.33 26.22
C PHE A 54 26.26 -0.99 24.99
N LYS A 55 26.31 -2.32 24.86
CA LYS A 55 25.62 -3.06 23.80
C LYS A 55 24.11 -3.01 24.00
N THR A 56 23.62 -3.10 25.23
CA THR A 56 22.18 -2.92 25.54
C THR A 56 21.70 -1.52 25.18
N LEU A 57 22.49 -0.48 25.46
CA LEU A 57 22.15 0.89 25.09
C LEU A 57 22.16 1.11 23.57
N LEU A 58 23.14 0.55 22.85
CA LEU A 58 23.17 0.56 21.39
C LEU A 58 22.01 -0.23 20.79
N TYR A 59 21.65 -1.36 21.37
CA TYR A 59 20.49 -2.17 20.95
C TYR A 59 19.17 -1.42 21.18
N ILE A 60 18.99 -0.75 22.31
CA ILE A 60 17.83 0.11 22.56
C ILE A 60 17.81 1.29 21.58
N LEU A 61 18.97 1.90 21.30
CA LEU A 61 19.08 2.99 20.34
C LEU A 61 18.75 2.52 18.92
N ASP A 62 19.17 1.32 18.52
CA ASP A 62 18.86 0.70 17.24
C ASP A 62 17.38 0.28 17.14
N ILE A 63 16.80 -0.24 18.22
CA ILE A 63 15.35 -0.41 18.34
C ILE A 63 14.64 0.94 18.15
N LEU A 64 15.11 2.02 18.80
CA LEU A 64 14.47 3.33 18.73
C LEU A 64 14.63 3.99 17.35
N LEU A 65 15.80 3.84 16.73
CA LEU A 65 16.08 4.28 15.36
C LEU A 65 15.21 3.50 14.37
N SER A 66 15.19 2.18 14.48
CA SER A 66 14.38 1.32 13.63
C SER A 66 12.89 1.56 13.83
N LEU A 67 12.44 1.93 15.05
CA LEU A 67 11.08 2.36 15.37
C LEU A 67 10.76 3.73 14.72
N GLY A 68 11.73 4.64 14.69
CA GLY A 68 11.66 5.91 13.96
C GLY A 68 11.53 5.72 12.45
N TYR A 69 12.36 4.87 11.85
CA TYR A 69 12.25 4.51 10.43
C TYR A 69 10.92 3.79 10.11
N SER A 70 10.49 2.92 11.01
CA SER A 70 9.16 2.29 11.05
C SER A 70 8.02 3.31 10.99
N LEU A 71 8.11 4.36 11.81
CA LEU A 71 7.10 5.41 11.91
C LEU A 71 7.07 6.25 10.64
N ILE A 72 8.23 6.57 10.07
CA ILE A 72 8.33 7.27 8.78
C ILE A 72 7.70 6.41 7.67
N TYR A 73 7.94 5.10 7.67
CA TYR A 73 7.31 4.17 6.73
C TYR A 73 5.78 4.13 6.91
N LEU A 74 5.30 4.09 8.15
CA LEU A 74 3.87 4.10 8.46
C LEU A 74 3.20 5.42 8.07
N ILE A 75 3.82 6.56 8.37
CA ILE A 75 3.36 7.89 7.96
C ILE A 75 3.37 8.01 6.43
N GLY A 76 4.42 7.54 5.78
CA GLY A 76 4.51 7.50 4.32
C GLY A 76 3.37 6.68 3.72
N MET A 77 3.12 5.48 4.24
CA MET A 77 1.99 4.65 3.80
C MET A 77 0.64 5.31 4.08
N LEU A 78 0.46 6.01 5.22
CA LEU A 78 -0.76 6.76 5.52
C LEU A 78 -0.98 7.91 4.54
N ILE A 79 0.03 8.72 4.27
CA ILE A 79 -0.05 9.83 3.31
C ILE A 79 -0.31 9.28 1.91
N CYS A 80 0.41 8.24 1.50
CA CYS A 80 0.23 7.63 0.20
C CYS A 80 -1.12 6.93 0.07
N SER A 81 -1.68 6.37 1.15
CA SER A 81 -3.03 5.77 1.13
C SER A 81 -4.12 6.78 0.79
N LEU A 82 -3.85 8.08 0.94
CA LEU A 82 -4.77 9.13 0.50
C LEU A 82 -4.99 9.11 -1.02
N LEU A 83 -4.10 8.49 -1.80
CA LEU A 83 -4.29 8.26 -3.23
C LEU A 83 -5.58 7.49 -3.53
N LEU A 84 -6.07 6.65 -2.60
CA LEU A 84 -7.35 5.96 -2.75
C LEU A 84 -8.53 6.93 -2.90
N PHE A 85 -8.46 8.12 -2.28
CA PHE A 85 -9.48 9.16 -2.41
C PHE A 85 -9.51 9.81 -3.79
N LEU A 86 -8.49 9.63 -4.63
CA LEU A 86 -8.55 10.06 -6.03
C LEU A 86 -9.68 9.35 -6.80
N ASN A 87 -10.13 8.17 -6.35
CA ASN A 87 -11.32 7.50 -6.89
C ASN A 87 -12.65 8.23 -6.60
N LEU A 88 -12.66 9.29 -5.79
CA LEU A 88 -13.82 10.18 -5.69
C LEU A 88 -14.03 10.98 -6.98
N ILE A 89 -12.97 11.21 -7.76
CA ILE A 89 -13.03 11.92 -9.02
C ILE A 89 -13.57 10.97 -10.10
N ASN A 90 -14.72 11.30 -10.69
CA ASN A 90 -15.37 10.47 -11.71
C ASN A 90 -14.45 10.07 -12.87
N LYS A 91 -13.60 11.00 -13.33
CA LYS A 91 -12.65 10.76 -14.43
C LYS A 91 -11.61 9.68 -14.10
N ILE A 92 -11.13 9.65 -12.85
CA ILE A 92 -10.17 8.67 -12.35
C ILE A 92 -10.86 7.33 -12.10
N ARG A 93 -12.03 7.36 -11.46
CA ARG A 93 -12.82 6.15 -11.15
C ARG A 93 -13.27 5.41 -12.41
N ASN A 94 -13.71 6.14 -13.44
CA ASN A 94 -14.26 5.52 -14.65
C ASN A 94 -13.15 4.86 -15.49
N ASN A 95 -11.93 5.39 -15.45
CA ASN A 95 -10.80 4.80 -16.12
C ASN A 95 -10.19 3.66 -15.28
N TYR A 96 -10.20 2.45 -15.83
CA TYR A 96 -9.67 1.26 -15.16
C TYR A 96 -8.21 1.42 -14.72
N TYR A 97 -7.35 1.92 -15.61
CA TYR A 97 -5.91 2.04 -15.34
C TYR A 97 -5.61 3.09 -14.29
N PHE A 98 -6.25 4.27 -14.35
CA PHE A 98 -6.03 5.30 -13.33
C PHE A 98 -6.55 4.87 -11.96
N SER A 99 -7.72 4.22 -11.91
CA SER A 99 -8.24 3.66 -10.67
C SER A 99 -7.31 2.59 -10.11
N MET A 100 -6.81 1.66 -10.92
CA MET A 100 -5.85 0.63 -10.51
C MET A 100 -4.56 1.24 -9.95
N LEU A 101 -4.05 2.29 -10.59
CA LEU A 101 -2.82 2.97 -10.20
C LEU A 101 -2.94 3.58 -8.80
N THR A 102 -4.12 4.07 -8.40
CA THR A 102 -4.31 4.59 -7.02
C THR A 102 -4.15 3.54 -5.92
N PHE A 103 -4.36 2.25 -6.22
CA PHE A 103 -4.16 1.14 -5.27
C PHE A 103 -2.72 0.59 -5.35
N LEU A 104 -2.12 0.58 -6.53
CA LEU A 104 -0.84 -0.10 -6.76
C LEU A 104 0.39 0.82 -6.76
N LEU A 105 0.22 2.15 -6.87
CA LEU A 105 1.35 3.07 -6.99
C LEU A 105 2.32 2.94 -5.80
N ILE A 106 1.78 2.82 -4.59
CA ILE A 106 2.56 2.72 -3.35
C ILE A 106 3.38 1.43 -3.31
N PRO A 107 2.77 0.22 -3.41
CA PRO A 107 3.55 -1.01 -3.37
C PRO A 107 4.53 -1.12 -4.55
N ILE A 108 4.16 -0.65 -5.75
CA ILE A 108 5.06 -0.65 -6.91
C ILE A 108 6.28 0.26 -6.67
N ALA A 109 6.06 1.49 -6.21
CA ALA A 109 7.15 2.41 -5.90
C ALA A 109 8.07 1.84 -4.81
N GLY A 110 7.49 1.19 -3.80
CA GLY A 110 8.24 0.47 -2.77
C GLY A 110 9.13 -0.63 -3.33
N ILE A 111 8.58 -1.50 -4.19
CA ILE A 111 9.34 -2.58 -4.83
C ILE A 111 10.49 -2.03 -5.67
N ILE A 112 10.24 -1.00 -6.49
CA ILE A 112 11.27 -0.35 -7.31
C ILE A 112 12.41 0.19 -6.43
N TYR A 113 12.06 0.88 -5.35
CA TYR A 113 13.05 1.41 -4.41
C TYR A 113 13.88 0.32 -3.74
N THR A 114 13.23 -0.75 -3.27
CA THR A 114 13.91 -1.89 -2.62
C THR A 114 14.83 -2.64 -3.58
N VAL A 115 14.39 -2.88 -4.82
CA VAL A 115 15.22 -3.51 -5.85
C VAL A 115 16.41 -2.62 -6.20
N TRP A 116 16.22 -1.30 -6.30
CA TRP A 116 17.30 -0.36 -6.55
C TRP A 116 18.36 -0.37 -5.45
N ILE A 117 17.93 -0.41 -4.17
CA ILE A 117 18.84 -0.59 -3.04
C ILE A 117 19.60 -1.93 -3.15
N MET A 118 18.92 -3.04 -3.46
CA MET A 118 19.58 -4.33 -3.65
C MET A 118 20.64 -4.29 -4.75
N LEU A 119 20.39 -3.58 -5.85
CA LEU A 119 21.37 -3.44 -6.94
C LEU A 119 22.57 -2.57 -6.54
N MET A 120 22.35 -1.53 -5.73
CA MET A 120 23.44 -0.67 -5.24
C MET A 120 24.33 -1.38 -4.21
N ILE A 121 23.73 -2.20 -3.34
CA ILE A 121 24.46 -2.95 -2.31
C ILE A 121 25.05 -4.26 -2.88
N GLY A 122 24.37 -4.90 -3.84
CA GLY A 122 24.74 -6.20 -4.40
C GLY A 122 25.95 -6.21 -5.36
N ASN A 123 26.61 -5.06 -5.58
CA ASN A 123 27.88 -5.00 -6.30
C ASN A 123 29.10 -5.33 -5.41
N SER A 124 28.93 -5.48 -4.09
CA SER A 124 29.92 -6.15 -3.25
C SER A 124 29.79 -7.66 -3.40
N SER A 125 30.88 -8.31 -3.81
CA SER A 125 31.01 -9.67 -4.35
C SER A 125 30.56 -10.85 -3.46
N ASP A 126 29.89 -10.63 -2.34
CA ASP A 126 29.40 -11.70 -1.48
C ASP A 126 27.87 -11.72 -1.51
N ASN A 127 27.29 -12.92 -1.59
CA ASN A 127 25.86 -13.21 -1.70
C ASN A 127 24.99 -12.70 -0.51
N ASP A 128 25.54 -11.84 0.34
CA ASP A 128 24.98 -11.29 1.56
C ASP A 128 24.19 -10.01 1.27
N SER A 129 23.20 -10.08 0.37
CA SER A 129 22.12 -9.10 0.45
C SER A 129 21.51 -9.26 1.84
N PRO A 130 21.45 -8.21 2.68
CA PRO A 130 21.06 -8.37 4.08
C PRO A 130 19.68 -9.02 4.18
N ASP A 131 19.53 -10.01 5.05
CA ASP A 131 18.26 -10.76 5.20
C ASP A 131 17.05 -9.83 5.41
N PHE A 132 17.25 -8.68 6.05
CA PHE A 132 16.21 -7.67 6.24
C PHE A 132 15.62 -7.12 4.91
N VAL A 133 16.43 -6.95 3.86
CA VAL A 133 15.96 -6.38 2.57
C VAL A 133 15.10 -7.41 1.83
N ARG A 134 15.48 -8.70 1.89
CA ARG A 134 14.70 -9.81 1.31
C ARG A 134 13.36 -9.99 2.03
N ILE A 135 13.38 -9.91 3.35
CA ILE A 135 12.17 -9.95 4.17
C ILE A 135 11.27 -8.77 3.81
N PHE A 136 11.79 -7.55 3.79
CA PHE A 136 11.04 -6.34 3.42
C PHE A 136 10.41 -6.42 2.02
N LEU A 137 11.16 -6.92 1.03
CA LEU A 137 10.65 -7.15 -0.33
C LEU A 137 9.48 -8.14 -0.34
N THR A 138 9.57 -9.21 0.45
CA THR A 138 8.50 -10.20 0.59
C THR A 138 7.23 -9.56 1.14
N PHE A 139 7.34 -8.73 2.19
CA PHE A 139 6.21 -7.96 2.73
C PHE A 139 5.60 -7.00 1.70
N LEU A 140 6.43 -6.33 0.91
CA LEU A 140 5.96 -5.46 -0.18
C LEU A 140 5.19 -6.22 -1.26
N VAL A 141 5.63 -7.43 -1.62
CA VAL A 141 4.92 -8.28 -2.59
C VAL A 141 3.57 -8.73 -2.02
N VAL A 142 3.52 -9.14 -0.75
CA VAL A 142 2.25 -9.48 -0.09
C VAL A 142 1.32 -8.27 -0.04
N TYR A 143 1.84 -7.08 0.22
CA TYR A 143 1.08 -5.84 0.19
C TYR A 143 0.56 -5.48 -1.21
N LEU A 144 1.35 -5.71 -2.25
CA LEU A 144 0.94 -5.53 -3.65
C LEU A 144 -0.25 -6.43 -4.00
N ILE A 145 -0.17 -7.73 -3.66
CA ILE A 145 -1.24 -8.70 -3.91
C ILE A 145 -2.51 -8.32 -3.15
N SER A 146 -2.36 -7.87 -1.91
CA SER A 146 -3.46 -7.40 -1.07
C SER A 146 -4.16 -6.20 -1.70
N ASN A 147 -3.40 -5.20 -2.17
CA ASN A 147 -3.93 -4.01 -2.85
C ASN A 147 -4.60 -4.36 -4.19
N LEU A 148 -4.03 -5.30 -4.95
CA LEU A 148 -4.65 -5.79 -6.18
C LEU A 148 -6.01 -6.44 -5.90
N THR A 149 -6.08 -7.26 -4.85
CA THR A 149 -7.33 -7.90 -4.42
C THR A 149 -8.36 -6.85 -3.98
N GLN A 150 -7.95 -5.85 -3.20
CA GLN A 150 -8.82 -4.74 -2.81
C GLN A 150 -9.36 -3.98 -4.02
N PHE A 151 -8.51 -3.69 -5.01
CA PHE A 151 -8.91 -3.03 -6.25
C PHE A 151 -9.96 -3.85 -7.03
N LEU A 152 -9.78 -5.17 -7.17
CA LEU A 152 -10.74 -6.03 -7.87
C LEU A 152 -12.10 -6.04 -7.15
N ILE A 153 -12.11 -6.14 -5.82
CA ILE A 153 -13.33 -6.09 -5.02
C ILE A 153 -13.99 -4.71 -5.12
N PHE A 154 -13.20 -3.63 -5.11
CA PHE A 154 -13.66 -2.25 -5.29
C PHE A 154 -14.37 -2.07 -6.63
N ARG A 155 -13.77 -2.55 -7.72
CA ARG A 155 -14.39 -2.51 -9.06
C ARG A 155 -15.71 -3.27 -9.10
N LYS A 156 -15.73 -4.50 -8.57
CA LYS A 156 -16.96 -5.30 -8.50
C LYS A 156 -18.05 -4.57 -7.73
N LYS A 157 -17.73 -3.99 -6.57
CA LYS A 157 -18.71 -3.25 -5.74
C LYS A 157 -19.21 -1.96 -6.39
N ILE A 158 -18.39 -1.25 -7.16
CA ILE A 158 -18.86 -0.07 -7.91
C ILE A 158 -19.86 -0.50 -8.98
N THR A 159 -19.52 -1.51 -9.79
CA THR A 159 -20.40 -1.99 -10.86
C THR A 159 -21.74 -2.49 -10.32
N THR A 160 -21.75 -3.15 -9.15
CA THR A 160 -22.99 -3.64 -8.52
C THR A 160 -23.80 -2.54 -7.84
N ASN A 161 -23.18 -1.68 -7.02
CA ASN A 161 -23.91 -0.74 -6.16
C ASN A 161 -24.15 0.63 -6.81
N PHE A 162 -23.35 0.98 -7.81
CA PHE A 162 -23.44 2.25 -8.53
C PHE A 162 -23.37 1.99 -10.05
N PRO A 163 -24.37 1.28 -10.61
CA PRO A 163 -24.39 1.01 -12.05
C PRO A 163 -24.57 2.32 -12.81
N ASP A 164 -23.47 2.87 -13.32
CA ASP A 164 -23.54 3.91 -14.35
C ASP A 164 -24.15 3.29 -15.61
N SER A 165 -25.13 3.98 -16.22
CA SER A 165 -25.79 3.53 -17.45
C SER A 165 -24.82 3.30 -18.62
N GLU A 166 -23.61 3.86 -18.53
CA GLU A 166 -22.53 3.72 -19.49
C GLU A 166 -21.66 2.47 -19.26
N SER A 167 -21.49 2.00 -18.02
CA SER A 167 -20.75 0.75 -17.73
C SER A 167 -21.46 -0.50 -18.26
N ARG A 168 -22.79 -0.43 -18.50
CA ARG A 168 -23.55 -1.49 -19.19
C ARG A 168 -23.35 -1.50 -20.70
N ARG A 169 -22.93 -0.39 -21.32
CA ARG A 169 -22.71 -0.30 -22.77
C ARG A 169 -21.37 -0.85 -23.23
N ASN A 170 -20.37 -0.88 -22.36
CA ASN A 170 -19.03 -1.41 -22.70
C ASN A 170 -18.85 -2.89 -22.29
N MET A 171 -19.95 -3.56 -21.90
CA MET A 171 -20.01 -4.99 -21.56
C MET A 171 -20.83 -5.79 -22.57
N LEU A 172 -21.35 -5.13 -23.62
CA LEU A 172 -21.95 -5.71 -24.83
C LEU A 172 -21.03 -5.39 -26.01
#